data_AF-K9WID9-F1
#
_entry.id   AF-K9WID9-F1
#
_cell.length_a   1.000
_cell.length_b   1.000
_cell.length_c   1.000
_cell.angle_alpha   90.00
_cell.angle_beta   90.00
_cell.angle_gamma   90.00
#
_symmetry.space_group_name_H-M   'P 1'
#
loop_
_entity.id
_entity.type
_entity.pdbx_description
1 polymer ?
#
loop_
_entity_poly.entity_id
_entity_poly.type
_entity_poly.pdbx_seq_one_letter_code
_entity_poly.pdbx_strand_id
1 'polypeptide(L)'
;MRIATWNLERPKLGGWKKNPIIQEQIDEINADIWILTETNRVINPKNNYSKIATSPISEYHNPGENCSTIWSRYPIGRTFPTFDPSIAVCAEILAPLAHFLVYGTIITWANDKGPTGTAKKWQEHYKSIASHCQDWAKLNQGLPLCVAGDFNQTLSGLTGYGTHQGRNMLSEALQENDLVCVTDKIPFNIDHICFSKDWADVT
;
A
#
# COMPACT_ATOMS: atom_id res chain seq x y z
N MET A 1 -11.30 -5.28 -14.28
CA MET A 1 -11.01 -5.35 -12.84
C MET A 1 -10.67 -3.95 -12.36
N ARG A 2 -11.18 -3.53 -11.20
CA ARG A 2 -10.85 -2.24 -10.56
C ARG A 2 -10.00 -2.48 -9.32
N ILE A 3 -8.87 -1.80 -9.23
CA ILE A 3 -7.97 -1.81 -8.07
C ILE A 3 -7.91 -0.37 -7.57
N ALA A 4 -8.10 -0.17 -6.26
CA ALA A 4 -8.06 1.14 -5.65
C ALA A 4 -7.19 1.10 -4.38
N THR A 5 -6.53 2.23 -4.10
CA THR A 5 -5.77 2.45 -2.86
C THR A 5 -6.26 3.71 -2.17
N TRP A 6 -6.27 3.72 -0.84
CA TRP A 6 -6.62 4.91 -0.06
C TRP A 6 -6.10 4.83 1.39
N ASN A 7 -5.33 5.84 1.83
CA ASN A 7 -5.06 6.10 3.24
C ASN A 7 -6.30 6.69 3.94
N LEU A 8 -6.82 5.98 4.95
CA LEU A 8 -8.05 6.34 5.66
C LEU A 8 -7.85 7.21 6.90
N GLU A 9 -6.61 7.60 7.23
CA GLU A 9 -6.27 8.43 8.40
C GLU A 9 -6.77 7.86 9.74
N ARG A 10 -6.65 6.54 9.93
CA ARG A 10 -6.99 5.80 11.16
C ARG A 10 -8.43 6.07 11.66
N PRO A 11 -9.46 5.61 10.91
CA PRO A 11 -10.85 5.77 11.32
C PRO A 11 -11.09 5.21 12.72
N LYS A 12 -11.82 5.96 13.55
CA LYS A 12 -12.06 5.61 14.95
C LYS A 12 -13.38 4.87 15.14
N LEU A 13 -13.42 4.00 16.15
CA LEU A 13 -14.68 3.45 16.67
C LEU A 13 -15.54 4.61 17.19
N GLY A 14 -16.69 4.86 16.54
CA GLY A 14 -17.56 6.00 16.86
C GLY A 14 -17.29 7.28 16.04
N GLY A 15 -16.51 7.21 14.95
CA GLY A 15 -16.29 8.31 14.00
C GLY A 15 -17.52 8.68 13.17
N TRP A 16 -18.63 9.06 13.79
CA TRP A 16 -19.96 9.24 13.16
C TRP A 16 -20.03 10.31 12.07
N LYS A 17 -19.08 11.25 12.01
CA LYS A 17 -19.00 12.25 10.92
C LYS A 17 -18.22 11.74 9.71
N LYS A 18 -16.98 11.28 9.93
CA LYS A 18 -16.07 10.86 8.85
C LYS A 18 -16.38 9.47 8.32
N ASN A 19 -16.67 8.51 9.20
CA ASN A 19 -16.80 7.11 8.80
C ASN A 19 -17.92 6.86 7.77
N PRO A 20 -19.12 7.46 7.89
CA PRO A 20 -20.15 7.27 6.87
C PRO A 20 -19.73 7.78 5.49
N ILE A 21 -19.04 8.92 5.42
CA ILE A 21 -18.55 9.51 4.16
C ILE A 21 -17.50 8.59 3.53
N ILE A 22 -16.55 8.08 4.34
CA ILE A 22 -15.54 7.12 3.86
C ILE A 22 -16.21 5.86 3.33
N GLN A 23 -17.20 5.34 4.07
CA GLN A 23 -17.93 4.13 3.67
C GLN A 23 -18.72 4.34 2.37
N GLU A 24 -19.39 5.48 2.23
CA GLU A 24 -20.11 5.87 1.01
C GLU A 24 -19.15 5.92 -0.19
N GLN A 25 -17.98 6.55 -0.06
CA GLN A 25 -16.99 6.59 -1.13
C GLN A 25 -16.45 5.21 -1.51
N ILE A 26 -16.19 4.33 -0.52
CA ILE A 26 -15.78 2.95 -0.79
C ILE A 26 -16.89 2.18 -1.54
N ASP A 27 -18.15 2.40 -1.15
CA ASP A 27 -19.31 1.77 -1.77
C ASP A 27 -19.55 2.29 -3.21
N GLU A 28 -19.32 3.58 -3.46
CA GLU A 28 -19.46 4.21 -4.78
C GLU A 28 -18.36 3.78 -5.75
N ILE A 29 -17.10 3.80 -5.30
CA ILE A 29 -15.95 3.38 -6.12
C ILE A 29 -16.04 1.87 -6.43
N ASN A 30 -16.53 1.07 -5.47
CA ASN A 30 -16.89 -0.33 -5.68
C ASN A 30 -15.75 -1.15 -6.34
N ALA A 31 -14.50 -0.93 -5.92
CA ALA A 31 -13.35 -1.59 -6.53
C ALA A 31 -13.36 -3.11 -6.27
N ASP A 32 -12.86 -3.92 -7.20
CA ASP A 32 -12.76 -5.37 -7.03
C ASP A 32 -11.69 -5.73 -5.98
N ILE A 33 -10.63 -4.93 -5.92
CA ILE A 33 -9.56 -5.02 -4.92
C ILE A 33 -9.35 -3.64 -4.31
N TRP A 34 -9.32 -3.60 -2.98
CA TRP A 34 -8.94 -2.42 -2.21
C TRP A 34 -7.64 -2.67 -1.46
N ILE A 35 -6.75 -1.68 -1.49
CA ILE A 35 -5.59 -1.59 -0.62
C ILE A 35 -5.82 -0.38 0.27
N LEU A 36 -6.23 -0.60 1.52
CA LEU A 36 -6.54 0.48 2.45
C LEU A 36 -5.40 0.61 3.45
N THR A 37 -4.86 1.82 3.57
CA THR A 37 -3.77 2.14 4.51
C THR A 37 -4.26 2.98 5.68
N GLU A 38 -3.52 2.95 6.80
CA GLU A 38 -3.91 3.53 8.09
C GLU A 38 -5.38 3.25 8.42
N THR A 39 -5.77 1.99 8.32
CA THR A 39 -7.18 1.61 8.32
C THR A 39 -7.64 1.10 9.68
N ASN A 40 -8.94 0.90 9.80
CA ASN A 40 -9.57 0.25 10.94
C ASN A 40 -10.72 -0.63 10.45
N ARG A 41 -10.92 -1.80 11.08
CA ARG A 41 -12.02 -2.74 10.77
C ARG A 41 -13.42 -2.12 10.75
N VAL A 42 -13.63 -0.95 11.37
CA VAL A 42 -14.91 -0.21 11.32
C VAL A 42 -15.26 0.28 9.92
N ILE A 43 -14.28 0.41 9.02
CA ILE A 43 -14.47 0.67 7.59
C ILE A 43 -14.14 -0.62 6.83
N ASN A 44 -15.02 -1.06 5.93
CA ASN A 44 -14.78 -2.23 5.09
C ASN A 44 -15.66 -2.22 3.84
N PRO A 45 -15.23 -2.86 2.73
CA PRO A 45 -16.00 -2.94 1.49
C PRO A 45 -17.13 -3.99 1.51
N LYS A 46 -17.65 -4.36 2.70
CA LYS A 46 -18.74 -5.33 2.95
C LYS A 46 -18.34 -6.82 2.84
N ASN A 47 -19.32 -7.69 3.08
CA ASN A 47 -19.12 -9.12 3.43
C ASN A 47 -18.63 -10.02 2.29
N ASN A 48 -18.67 -9.58 1.04
CA ASN A 48 -18.29 -10.39 -0.12
C ASN A 48 -16.79 -10.28 -0.47
N TYR A 49 -15.97 -9.73 0.44
CA TYR A 49 -14.54 -9.59 0.26
C TYR A 49 -13.77 -10.54 1.18
N SER A 50 -12.83 -11.27 0.59
CA SER A 50 -11.72 -11.86 1.34
C SER A 50 -10.78 -10.75 1.79
N LYS A 51 -10.09 -10.92 2.93
CA LYS A 51 -9.15 -9.92 3.42
C LYS A 51 -7.90 -10.52 4.01
N ILE A 52 -6.82 -9.74 3.92
CA ILE A 52 -5.59 -9.96 4.68
C ILE A 52 -5.03 -8.61 5.12
N ALA A 53 -4.51 -8.54 6.33
CA ALA A 53 -4.04 -7.30 6.93
C ALA A 53 -2.64 -7.48 7.52
N THR A 54 -1.94 -6.36 7.68
CA THR A 54 -0.71 -6.32 8.45
C THR A 54 -0.98 -6.62 9.92
N SER A 55 0.07 -7.08 10.63
CA SER A 55 0.02 -7.26 12.07
C SER A 55 -0.09 -5.90 12.76
N PRO A 56 -0.97 -5.74 13.77
CA PRO A 56 -1.04 -4.49 14.51
C PRO A 56 0.23 -4.27 15.33
N ILE A 57 0.74 -3.04 15.35
CA ILE A 57 1.85 -2.64 16.22
C ILE A 57 1.29 -2.37 17.62
N SER A 58 1.74 -3.17 18.60
CA SER A 58 1.37 -2.99 20.00
C SER A 58 1.74 -1.58 20.48
N GLU A 59 0.91 -0.98 21.34
CA GLU A 59 1.05 0.39 21.88
C GLU A 59 0.83 1.54 20.87
N TYR A 60 0.97 1.29 19.57
CA TYR A 60 0.70 2.29 18.53
C TYR A 60 -0.74 2.23 18.01
N HIS A 61 -1.27 1.02 17.79
CA HIS A 61 -2.61 0.82 17.22
C HIS A 61 -3.70 0.62 18.29
N ASN A 62 -4.85 1.27 18.08
CA ASN A 62 -6.07 0.94 18.81
C ASN A 62 -6.67 -0.38 18.31
N PRO A 63 -7.59 -1.01 19.07
CA PRO A 63 -8.26 -2.22 18.63
C PRO A 63 -8.90 -2.09 17.24
N GLY A 64 -8.46 -2.94 16.32
CA GLY A 64 -8.97 -3.00 14.95
C GLY A 64 -8.23 -2.11 13.96
N GLU A 65 -7.24 -1.32 14.39
CA GLU A 65 -6.34 -0.58 13.50
C GLU A 65 -5.18 -1.45 13.02
N ASN A 66 -4.72 -1.17 11.80
CA ASN A 66 -3.51 -1.73 11.22
C ASN A 66 -3.01 -0.81 10.10
N CYS A 67 -1.74 -0.98 9.70
CA CYS A 67 -1.14 -0.14 8.66
C CYS A 67 -1.76 -0.41 7.29
N SER A 68 -1.89 -1.66 6.85
CA SER A 68 -2.36 -1.97 5.50
C SER A 68 -3.31 -3.17 5.48
N THR A 69 -4.40 -3.09 4.71
CA THR A 69 -5.30 -4.22 4.45
C THR A 69 -5.59 -4.35 2.97
N ILE A 70 -5.41 -5.56 2.44
CA ILE A 70 -5.88 -5.94 1.12
C ILE A 70 -7.26 -6.57 1.29
N TRP A 71 -8.25 -6.02 0.60
CA TRP A 71 -9.58 -6.62 0.43
C TRP A 71 -9.75 -7.03 -1.02
N SER A 72 -10.26 -8.23 -1.27
CA SER A 72 -10.50 -8.73 -2.63
C SER A 72 -11.85 -9.41 -2.76
N ARG A 73 -12.59 -9.14 -3.85
CA ARG A 73 -13.77 -9.93 -4.24
C ARG A 73 -13.43 -11.36 -4.67
N TYR A 74 -12.16 -11.62 -4.94
CA TYR A 74 -11.64 -12.94 -5.31
C TYR A 74 -11.01 -13.62 -4.10
N PRO A 75 -10.93 -14.97 -4.09
CA PRO A 75 -10.24 -15.69 -3.03
C PRO A 75 -8.79 -15.26 -2.88
N ILE A 76 -8.34 -15.18 -1.63
CA ILE A 76 -6.92 -15.03 -1.29
C ILE A 76 -6.30 -16.43 -1.20
N GLY A 77 -5.26 -16.66 -2.00
CA GLY A 77 -4.49 -17.88 -2.04
C GLY A 77 -3.37 -17.88 -0.99
N ARG A 78 -2.12 -17.97 -1.46
CA ARG A 78 -0.94 -17.96 -0.60
C ARG A 78 -0.62 -16.54 -0.12
N THR A 79 -0.03 -16.47 1.07
CA THR A 79 0.51 -15.23 1.65
C THR A 79 2.03 -15.29 1.62
N PHE A 80 2.67 -14.16 1.33
CA PHE A 80 4.12 -14.09 1.22
C PHE A 80 4.67 -13.21 2.36
N PRO A 81 5.70 -13.68 3.10
CA PRO A 81 6.35 -12.85 4.11
C PRO A 81 6.92 -11.57 3.48
N THR A 82 6.73 -10.46 4.17
CA THR A 82 7.36 -9.17 3.88
C THR A 82 8.48 -8.92 4.88
N PHE A 83 9.37 -7.96 4.59
CA PHE A 83 10.47 -7.59 5.49
C PHE A 83 9.94 -7.07 6.84
N ASP A 84 8.78 -6.41 6.84
CA ASP A 84 8.08 -5.93 8.02
C ASP A 84 6.57 -6.20 7.88
N PRO A 85 6.05 -7.25 8.54
CA PRO A 85 4.64 -7.62 8.48
C PRO A 85 3.71 -6.64 9.20
N SER A 86 4.25 -5.61 9.87
CA SER A 86 3.46 -4.59 10.56
C SER A 86 3.02 -3.45 9.62
N ILE A 87 3.81 -3.15 8.58
CA ILE A 87 3.53 -2.09 7.60
C ILE A 87 3.15 -2.61 6.22
N ALA A 88 3.62 -3.81 5.86
CA ALA A 88 3.40 -4.41 4.54
C ALA A 88 2.81 -5.81 4.60
N VAL A 89 1.95 -6.15 3.65
CA VAL A 89 1.34 -7.48 3.50
C VAL A 89 1.28 -7.86 2.02
N CYS A 90 1.54 -9.13 1.71
CA CYS A 90 1.49 -9.63 0.34
C CYS A 90 0.70 -10.93 0.24
N ALA A 91 -0.17 -11.02 -0.77
CA ALA A 91 -0.95 -12.21 -1.03
C ALA A 91 -1.22 -12.44 -2.52
N GLU A 92 -1.37 -13.71 -2.90
CA GLU A 92 -1.85 -14.15 -4.20
C GLU A 92 -3.38 -13.99 -4.28
N ILE A 93 -3.85 -13.33 -5.33
CA ILE A 93 -5.27 -13.18 -5.65
C ILE A 93 -5.63 -14.16 -6.76
N LEU A 94 -6.61 -15.01 -6.49
CA LEU A 94 -7.07 -16.06 -7.40
C LEU A 94 -8.24 -15.55 -8.26
N ALA A 95 -7.96 -14.65 -9.19
CA ALA A 95 -8.99 -14.14 -10.12
C ALA A 95 -9.27 -15.14 -11.26
N PRO A 96 -10.48 -15.15 -11.86
CA PRO A 96 -10.88 -16.18 -12.82
C PRO A 96 -10.01 -16.33 -14.06
N LEU A 97 -9.36 -15.25 -14.51
CA LEU A 97 -8.58 -15.23 -15.77
C LEU A 97 -7.07 -15.32 -15.53
N ALA A 98 -6.59 -14.90 -14.36
CA ALA A 98 -5.18 -14.89 -14.03
C ALA A 98 -4.99 -14.76 -12.52
N HIS A 99 -3.90 -15.32 -12.01
CA HIS A 99 -3.46 -15.06 -10.65
C HIS A 99 -2.38 -13.98 -10.66
N PHE A 100 -2.34 -13.19 -9.60
CA PHE A 100 -1.34 -12.14 -9.43
C PHE A 100 -1.13 -11.86 -7.94
N LEU A 101 -0.01 -11.24 -7.62
CA LEU A 101 0.29 -10.81 -6.27
C LEU A 101 -0.22 -9.39 -6.05
N VAL A 102 -0.76 -9.14 -4.87
CA VAL A 102 -1.02 -7.79 -4.37
C VAL A 102 -0.17 -7.57 -3.12
N TYR A 103 0.61 -6.50 -3.13
CA TYR A 103 1.45 -6.04 -2.03
C TYR A 103 0.91 -4.70 -1.54
N GLY A 104 0.27 -4.71 -0.37
CA GLY A 104 -0.28 -3.52 0.28
C GLY A 104 0.67 -2.98 1.34
N THR A 105 0.99 -1.68 1.30
CA THR A 105 2.03 -1.14 2.20
C THR A 105 1.89 0.32 2.59
N ILE A 106 2.61 0.70 3.65
CA ILE A 106 3.02 2.07 3.94
C ILE A 106 4.55 2.14 3.85
N ILE A 107 5.09 3.05 3.03
CA ILE A 107 6.50 3.45 3.11
C ILE A 107 6.61 4.51 4.22
N THR A 108 7.57 4.34 5.12
CA THR A 108 7.72 5.15 6.34
C THR A 108 7.78 6.66 6.07
N TRP A 109 7.12 7.51 6.87
CA TRP A 109 7.06 8.97 6.64
C TRP A 109 8.31 9.74 7.12
N ALA A 110 8.38 11.04 6.79
CA ALA A 110 9.57 11.88 7.00
C ALA A 110 10.09 11.96 8.44
N ASN A 111 9.21 11.94 9.44
CA ASN A 111 9.55 12.23 10.83
C ASN A 111 9.52 10.99 11.72
N ASP A 112 9.39 9.79 11.14
CA ASP A 112 9.54 8.57 11.91
C ASP A 112 10.92 8.56 12.58
N LYS A 113 10.91 8.24 13.88
CA LYS A 113 12.09 8.19 14.74
C LYS A 113 12.73 6.81 14.78
N GLY A 114 12.11 5.84 14.12
CA GLY A 114 12.53 4.46 14.08
C GLY A 114 12.42 3.77 15.45
N PRO A 115 12.78 2.48 15.51
CA PRO A 115 12.63 1.68 16.73
C PRO A 115 13.42 2.21 17.94
N THR A 116 14.51 2.94 17.70
CA THR A 116 15.35 3.52 18.77
C THR A 116 14.90 4.92 19.19
N GLY A 117 13.96 5.54 18.49
CA GLY A 117 13.50 6.91 18.79
C GLY A 117 14.49 8.02 18.40
N THR A 118 15.58 7.70 17.69
CA THR A 118 16.70 8.62 17.44
C THR A 118 16.92 8.96 15.97
N ALA A 119 16.15 8.38 15.04
CA ALA A 119 16.36 8.61 13.61
C ALA A 119 16.17 10.08 13.22
N LYS A 120 17.01 10.53 12.28
CA LYS A 120 16.91 11.86 11.67
C LYS A 120 15.77 11.87 10.66
N LYS A 121 15.30 13.07 10.31
CA LYS A 121 14.28 13.26 9.27
C LYS A 121 14.68 12.52 7.99
N TRP A 122 13.74 11.79 7.40
CA TRP A 122 13.85 10.96 6.19
C TRP A 122 14.72 9.70 6.31
N GLN A 123 15.44 9.50 7.43
CA GLN A 123 16.35 8.37 7.56
C GLN A 123 15.62 7.02 7.48
N GLU A 124 14.50 6.87 8.19
CA GLU A 124 13.70 5.63 8.14
C GLU A 124 12.94 5.49 6.83
N HIS A 125 12.51 6.59 6.22
CA HIS A 125 11.91 6.58 4.88
C HIS A 125 12.86 5.94 3.85
N TYR A 126 14.13 6.34 3.82
CA TYR A 126 15.11 5.78 2.88
C TYR A 126 15.41 4.30 3.15
N LYS A 127 15.50 3.89 4.42
CA LYS A 127 15.64 2.47 4.78
C LYS A 127 14.42 1.64 4.37
N SER A 128 13.23 2.22 4.53
CA SER A 128 11.98 1.61 4.14
C SER A 128 11.94 1.38 2.62
N ILE A 129 12.30 2.38 1.80
CA ILE A 129 12.41 2.21 0.33
C ILE A 129 13.36 1.07 -0.03
N ALA A 130 14.56 1.03 0.57
CA ALA A 130 15.54 -0.02 0.29
C ALA A 130 15.03 -1.42 0.67
N SER A 131 14.31 -1.54 1.78
CA SER A 131 13.74 -2.82 2.23
C SER A 131 12.58 -3.28 1.33
N HIS A 132 11.75 -2.33 0.89
CA HIS A 132 10.70 -2.57 -0.10
C HIS A 132 11.28 -3.06 -1.44
N CYS A 133 12.35 -2.43 -1.93
CA CYS A 133 13.05 -2.87 -3.14
C CYS A 133 13.45 -4.36 -3.05
N GLN A 134 14.01 -4.78 -1.92
CA GLN A 134 14.42 -6.17 -1.71
C GLN A 134 13.25 -7.16 -1.69
N ASP A 135 12.09 -6.75 -1.17
CA ASP A 135 10.89 -7.58 -1.21
C ASP A 135 10.34 -7.68 -2.63
N TRP A 136 10.24 -6.56 -3.34
CA TRP A 136 9.78 -6.56 -4.73
C TRP A 136 10.67 -7.43 -5.62
N ALA A 137 11.98 -7.42 -5.39
CA ALA A 137 12.94 -8.25 -6.14
C ALA A 137 12.70 -9.73 -5.95
N LYS A 138 12.28 -10.16 -4.75
CA LYS A 138 11.96 -11.57 -4.47
C LYS A 138 10.58 -11.96 -5.02
N LEU A 139 9.62 -11.03 -5.00
CA LEU A 139 8.22 -11.30 -5.31
C LEU A 139 7.93 -11.20 -6.81
N ASN A 140 8.56 -10.28 -7.54
CA ASN A 140 8.34 -10.07 -8.97
C ASN A 140 9.13 -11.06 -9.84
N GLN A 141 9.04 -12.35 -9.54
CA GLN A 141 9.79 -13.42 -10.22
C GLN A 141 8.90 -14.53 -10.81
N GLY A 142 7.58 -14.32 -10.96
CA GLY A 142 6.74 -15.32 -11.62
C GLY A 142 5.28 -14.97 -11.83
N LEU A 143 4.62 -14.37 -10.85
CA LEU A 143 3.26 -13.84 -11.00
C LEU A 143 3.34 -12.31 -11.19
N PRO A 144 2.46 -11.71 -12.00
CA PRO A 144 2.33 -10.25 -12.04
C PRO A 144 2.12 -9.70 -10.63
N LEU A 145 2.76 -8.57 -10.34
CA LEU A 145 2.75 -7.92 -9.03
C LEU A 145 2.06 -6.56 -9.13
N CYS A 146 1.10 -6.33 -8.24
CA CYS A 146 0.57 -5.01 -7.94
C CYS A 146 1.14 -4.57 -6.58
N VAL A 147 1.84 -3.44 -6.54
CA VAL A 147 2.27 -2.80 -5.30
C VAL A 147 1.43 -1.54 -5.12
N ALA A 148 0.73 -1.42 -4.00
CA ALA A 148 -0.11 -0.26 -3.75
C ALA A 148 -0.12 0.15 -2.27
N GLY A 149 -0.43 1.42 -2.04
CA GLY A 149 -0.58 1.97 -0.69
C GLY A 149 -0.06 3.39 -0.58
N ASP A 150 0.28 3.80 0.62
CA ASP A 150 0.81 5.14 0.91
C ASP A 150 2.34 5.10 0.85
N PHE A 151 2.90 5.71 -0.18
CA PHE A 151 4.35 5.72 -0.39
C PHE A 151 5.03 6.90 0.32
N ASN A 152 4.26 7.77 0.98
CA ASN A 152 4.75 8.94 1.71
C ASN A 152 5.74 9.78 0.90
N GLN A 153 5.54 9.86 -0.41
CA GLN A 153 6.21 10.82 -1.28
C GLN A 153 5.54 10.87 -2.64
N THR A 154 5.68 12.01 -3.30
CA THR A 154 5.28 12.19 -4.70
C THR A 154 6.34 11.61 -5.62
N LEU A 155 5.94 10.88 -6.66
CA LEU A 155 6.88 10.32 -7.64
C LEU A 155 7.21 11.26 -8.81
N SER A 156 6.29 12.15 -9.19
CA SER A 156 6.48 13.09 -10.31
C SER A 156 6.40 14.56 -9.86
N GLY A 157 6.79 15.45 -10.78
CA GLY A 157 6.73 16.90 -10.57
C GLY A 157 7.95 17.51 -9.89
N LEU A 158 8.05 18.85 -9.97
CA LEU A 158 9.15 19.63 -9.37
C LEU A 158 8.92 19.91 -7.87
N THR A 159 7.67 19.81 -7.41
CA THR A 159 7.25 20.12 -6.04
C THR A 159 6.36 19.01 -5.51
N GLY A 160 6.39 18.76 -4.19
CA GLY A 160 5.63 17.68 -3.57
C GLY A 160 6.24 17.21 -2.25
N TYR A 161 5.52 16.35 -1.52
CA TYR A 161 6.03 15.70 -0.32
C TYR A 161 7.12 14.69 -0.68
N GLY A 162 8.21 14.66 0.08
CA GLY A 162 9.39 13.85 -0.24
C GLY A 162 10.65 14.69 -0.44
N THR A 163 11.74 14.02 -0.80
CA THR A 163 13.01 14.66 -1.15
C THR A 163 13.45 14.21 -2.53
N HIS A 164 14.38 14.94 -3.17
CA HIS A 164 14.98 14.47 -4.42
C HIS A 164 15.66 13.10 -4.25
N GLN A 165 16.33 12.89 -3.12
CA GLN A 165 16.94 11.60 -2.81
C GLN A 165 15.90 10.49 -2.69
N GLY A 166 14.82 10.69 -1.93
CA GLY A 166 13.76 9.69 -1.76
C GLY A 166 13.07 9.33 -3.07
N ARG A 167 12.80 10.35 -3.92
CA ARG A 167 12.23 10.15 -5.26
C ARG A 167 13.14 9.35 -6.16
N ASN A 168 14.43 9.67 -6.18
CA ASN A 168 15.41 8.92 -6.96
C ASN A 168 15.50 7.48 -6.47
N MET A 169 15.65 7.26 -5.16
CA MET A 169 15.73 5.93 -4.57
C MET A 169 14.49 5.08 -4.88
N LEU A 170 13.30 5.64 -4.79
CA LEU A 170 12.08 4.89 -5.09
C LEU A 170 11.91 4.66 -6.60
N SER A 171 12.28 5.62 -7.45
CA SER A 171 12.22 5.45 -8.90
C SER A 171 13.21 4.36 -9.36
N GLU A 172 14.41 4.36 -8.81
CA GLU A 172 15.42 3.32 -9.03
C GLU A 172 14.90 1.97 -8.52
N ALA A 173 14.34 1.89 -7.32
CA ALA A 173 13.76 0.66 -6.79
C ALA A 173 12.61 0.12 -7.67
N LEU A 174 11.74 0.98 -8.19
CA LEU A 174 10.68 0.55 -9.10
C LEU A 174 11.27 0.04 -10.43
N GLN A 175 12.24 0.76 -10.99
CA GLN A 175 12.90 0.38 -12.24
C GLN A 175 13.68 -0.93 -12.13
N GLU A 176 14.46 -1.13 -11.06
CA GLU A 176 15.23 -2.35 -10.79
C GLU A 176 14.34 -3.60 -10.67
N ASN A 177 13.07 -3.39 -10.33
CA ASN A 177 12.09 -4.44 -10.13
C ASN A 177 11.05 -4.51 -11.25
N ASP A 178 11.28 -3.87 -12.41
CA ASP A 178 10.34 -3.84 -13.52
C ASP A 178 8.89 -3.46 -13.10
N LEU A 179 8.77 -2.50 -12.18
CA LEU A 179 7.50 -1.95 -11.70
C LEU A 179 7.26 -0.56 -12.31
N VAL A 180 6.05 -0.34 -12.82
CA VAL A 180 5.61 0.94 -13.39
C VAL A 180 4.54 1.54 -12.50
N CYS A 181 4.77 2.75 -11.99
CA CYS A 181 3.74 3.49 -11.26
C CYS A 181 2.74 4.11 -12.24
N VAL A 182 1.47 3.71 -12.16
CA VAL A 182 0.41 4.21 -13.08
C VAL A 182 -0.34 5.43 -12.54
N THR A 183 0.01 5.85 -11.33
CA THR A 183 -0.62 6.95 -10.57
C THR A 183 0.33 8.11 -10.33
N ASP A 184 1.55 8.06 -10.88
CA ASP A 184 2.57 9.10 -10.78
C ASP A 184 2.15 10.40 -11.49
N LYS A 185 1.34 10.29 -12.54
CA LYS A 185 0.76 11.43 -13.27
C LYS A 185 -0.25 12.25 -12.47
N ILE A 186 -0.71 11.77 -11.33
CA ILE A 186 -1.65 12.49 -10.45
C ILE A 186 -0.83 13.53 -9.65
N PRO A 187 -1.09 14.84 -9.79
CA PRO A 187 -0.31 15.87 -9.11
C PRO A 187 -0.38 15.73 -7.59
N PHE A 188 0.76 15.90 -6.92
CA PHE A 188 0.90 15.85 -5.45
C PHE A 188 0.45 14.55 -4.78
N ASN A 189 0.23 13.49 -5.56
CA ASN A 189 -0.21 12.21 -5.07
C ASN A 189 0.93 11.49 -4.34
N ILE A 190 0.64 10.95 -3.16
CA ILE A 190 1.56 10.11 -2.37
C ILE A 190 1.06 8.68 -2.21
N ASP A 191 -0.20 8.42 -2.59
CA ASP A 191 -0.82 7.10 -2.59
C ASP A 191 -0.67 6.50 -3.98
N HIS A 192 0.17 5.48 -4.11
CA HIS A 192 0.55 4.96 -5.42
C HIS A 192 0.03 3.56 -5.68
N ILE A 193 -0.19 3.28 -6.96
CA ILE A 193 -0.39 1.94 -7.51
C ILE A 193 0.67 1.73 -8.59
N CYS A 194 1.44 0.66 -8.43
CA CYS A 194 2.45 0.19 -9.36
C CYS A 194 2.12 -1.23 -9.81
N PHE A 195 2.39 -1.54 -11.07
CA PHE A 195 2.23 -2.87 -11.65
C PHE A 195 3.54 -3.37 -12.23
N SER A 196 3.75 -4.69 -12.27
CA SER A 196 4.76 -5.27 -13.15
C SER A 196 4.58 -4.75 -14.56
N LYS A 197 5.68 -4.44 -15.25
CA LYS A 197 5.70 -3.74 -16.53
C LYS A 197 4.75 -4.35 -17.58
N ASP A 198 4.80 -5.66 -17.77
CA ASP A 198 3.93 -6.38 -18.73
C ASP A 198 2.44 -6.20 -18.43
N TRP A 199 2.08 -6.01 -17.15
CA TRP A 199 0.71 -5.74 -16.75
C TRP A 199 0.35 -4.26 -16.92
N ALA A 200 1.30 -3.35 -16.64
CA ALA A 200 1.10 -1.92 -16.84
C ALA A 200 0.85 -1.55 -18.32
N ASP A 201 1.56 -2.19 -19.25
CA ASP A 201 1.47 -1.90 -20.70
C ASP A 201 0.10 -2.24 -21.33
N VAL A 202 -0.74 -3.01 -20.63
CA VAL A 202 -2.08 -3.39 -21.06
C VAL A 202 -3.19 -2.72 -20.21
N THR A 203 -2.83 -1.80 -19.32
CA THR A 203 -3.75 -1.09 -18.39
C THR A 203 -4.01 0.35 -18.85
#